data_AF-A0A2V2T7Q8-F1
#
_entry.id   AF-A0A2V2T7Q8-F1
#
_cell.length_a   1.000
_cell.length_b   1.000
_cell.length_c   1.000
_cell.angle_alpha   90.00
_cell.angle_beta   90.00
_cell.angle_gamma   90.00
#
_symmetry.space_group_name_H-M   'P 1'
#
loop_
_entity.id
_entity.type
_entity.pdbx_description
1 polymer ?
#
loop_
_entity_poly.entity_id
_entity_poly.type
_entity_poly.pdbx_seq_one_letter_code
_entity_poly.pdbx_strand_id
1 'polypeptide(L)'
;MKTTILFISAALLASPVFAADRCSDNLQRIDESMQSTNSSDSVQEQAMRLQEKAAQAQEQGNTQACVAMTEKALKLLKASSSS
;
A
#
# COMPACT_ATOMS: atom_id res chain seq x y z
N MET A 1 8.99 47.28 0.21
CA MET A 1 9.25 46.46 1.43
C MET A 1 7.91 45.87 1.84
N LYS A 2 7.64 44.58 2.00
CA LYS A 2 8.38 43.31 1.95
C LYS A 2 7.30 42.29 1.54
N THR A 3 7.54 41.49 0.50
CA THR A 3 6.70 40.33 0.16
C THR A 3 6.96 39.24 1.19
N THR A 4 6.07 39.09 2.16
CA THR A 4 6.15 37.98 3.12
C THR A 4 5.68 36.70 2.43
N ILE A 5 6.61 36.00 1.77
CA ILE A 5 6.38 34.64 1.30
C ILE A 5 6.44 33.73 2.53
N LEU A 6 5.30 33.23 2.96
CA LEU A 6 5.18 32.18 3.97
C LEU A 6 5.53 30.84 3.31
N PHE A 7 6.82 30.50 3.32
CA PHE A 7 7.25 29.11 3.09
C PHE A 7 6.93 28.31 4.36
N ILE A 8 5.75 27.67 4.38
CA ILE A 8 5.45 26.67 5.39
C ILE A 8 6.20 25.40 4.99
N SER A 9 7.38 25.24 5.58
CA SER A 9 8.19 24.04 5.49
C SER A 9 7.40 22.85 6.06
N ALA A 10 6.98 21.93 5.18
CA ALA A 10 6.40 20.66 5.59
C ALA A 10 7.48 19.82 6.30
N ALA A 11 7.46 19.81 7.63
CA ALA A 11 8.27 18.92 8.44
C ALA A 11 7.69 17.50 8.38
N LEU A 12 7.98 16.77 7.29
CA LEU A 12 7.76 15.32 7.17
C LEU A 12 9.12 14.63 7.05
N LEU A 13 9.96 14.77 8.07
CA LEU A 13 11.33 14.26 8.07
C LEU A 13 11.48 12.86 8.71
N ALA A 14 10.38 12.15 8.97
CA ALA A 14 10.46 10.82 9.60
C ALA A 14 9.50 9.76 9.02
N SER A 15 8.76 10.05 7.95
CA SER A 15 8.20 9.04 7.06
C SER A 15 7.86 9.68 5.71
N PRO A 16 8.10 9.00 4.57
CA PRO A 16 7.97 9.61 3.27
C PRO A 16 6.49 9.77 2.98
N VAL A 17 6.05 10.95 2.55
CA VAL A 17 4.78 11.12 1.81
C VAL A 17 4.66 10.05 0.72
N PHE A 18 5.80 9.69 0.12
CA PHE A 18 5.91 8.60 -0.84
C PHE A 18 5.53 7.21 -0.29
N ALA A 19 5.72 6.88 0.99
CA ALA A 19 5.30 5.58 1.51
C ALA A 19 3.79 5.51 1.73
N ALA A 20 3.15 6.61 2.12
CA ALA A 20 1.70 6.67 2.29
C ALA A 20 1.01 6.57 0.94
N ASP A 21 1.56 7.29 -0.05
CA ASP A 21 1.18 7.19 -1.45
C ASP A 21 1.37 5.76 -2.00
N ARG A 22 2.50 5.13 -1.69
CA ARG A 22 2.80 3.74 -2.10
C ARG A 22 1.92 2.70 -1.43
N CYS A 23 1.56 2.90 -0.16
CA CYS A 23 0.61 2.04 0.53
C CYS A 23 -0.75 2.07 -0.19
N SER A 24 -1.27 3.26 -0.49
CA SER A 24 -2.53 3.43 -1.23
C SER A 24 -2.46 2.85 -2.65
N ASP A 25 -1.40 3.13 -3.42
CA ASP A 25 -1.18 2.56 -4.77
C ASP A 25 -1.13 1.02 -4.70
N ASN A 26 -0.43 0.45 -3.73
CA ASN A 26 -0.37 -1.00 -3.60
C ASN A 26 -1.73 -1.62 -3.20
N LEU A 27 -2.51 -0.97 -2.32
CA LEU A 27 -3.86 -1.43 -1.98
C LEU A 27 -4.74 -1.49 -3.23
N GLN A 28 -4.73 -0.43 -4.05
CA GLN A 28 -5.46 -0.41 -5.32
C GLN A 28 -5.00 -1.52 -6.27
N ARG A 29 -3.69 -1.75 -6.39
CA ARG A 29 -3.15 -2.82 -7.23
C ARG A 29 -3.56 -4.22 -6.77
N ILE A 30 -3.74 -4.43 -5.46
CA ILE A 30 -4.22 -5.71 -4.95
C ILE A 30 -5.66 -5.91 -5.41
N ASP A 31 -6.54 -4.91 -5.27
CA ASP A 31 -7.92 -4.98 -5.76
C ASP A 31 -7.99 -5.27 -7.26
N GLU A 32 -7.14 -4.60 -8.06
CA GLU A 32 -7.03 -4.85 -9.50
C GLU A 32 -6.51 -6.26 -9.80
N SER A 33 -5.50 -6.73 -9.06
CA SER A 33 -4.91 -8.04 -9.25
C SER A 33 -5.87 -9.16 -8.86
N MET A 34 -6.68 -8.99 -7.81
CA MET A 34 -7.70 -9.97 -7.42
C MET A 34 -8.81 -10.09 -8.49
N GLN A 35 -9.17 -8.99 -9.14
CA GLN A 35 -10.17 -8.98 -10.21
C GLN A 35 -9.65 -9.54 -11.54
N SER A 36 -8.34 -9.40 -11.81
CA SER A 36 -7.72 -9.77 -13.09
C SER A 36 -6.99 -11.12 -13.08
N THR A 37 -6.63 -11.63 -11.90
CA THR A 37 -5.88 -12.88 -11.76
C THR A 37 -6.80 -14.04 -11.43
N ASN A 38 -6.80 -15.08 -12.28
CA ASN A 38 -7.39 -16.38 -11.98
C ASN A 38 -6.48 -17.15 -10.99
N SER A 39 -6.54 -16.75 -9.73
CA SER A 39 -5.88 -17.43 -8.62
C SER A 39 -6.81 -18.43 -7.95
N SER A 40 -6.27 -19.41 -7.23
CA SER A 40 -7.10 -20.26 -6.37
C SER A 40 -7.74 -19.44 -5.24
N ASP A 41 -8.90 -19.88 -4.75
CA ASP A 41 -9.60 -19.25 -3.62
C ASP A 41 -8.67 -19.06 -2.41
N SER A 42 -7.81 -20.04 -2.13
CA SER A 42 -6.84 -19.98 -1.03
C SER A 42 -5.77 -18.89 -1.21
N VAL A 43 -5.40 -18.55 -2.44
CA VAL A 43 -4.46 -17.47 -2.75
C VAL A 43 -5.18 -16.14 -2.63
N GLN A 44 -6.39 -16.01 -3.19
CA GLN A 44 -7.20 -14.80 -3.06
C GLN A 44 -7.51 -14.48 -1.58
N GLU A 45 -7.89 -15.48 -0.79
CA GLU A 45 -8.15 -15.30 0.65
C GLU A 45 -6.91 -14.85 1.41
N GLN A 46 -5.74 -15.41 1.09
CA GLN A 46 -4.47 -14.96 1.67
C GLN A 46 -4.13 -13.52 1.30
N ALA A 47 -4.36 -13.13 0.05
CA ALA A 47 -4.16 -11.76 -0.42
C ALA A 47 -5.10 -10.77 0.30
N MET A 48 -6.39 -11.12 0.42
CA MET A 48 -7.38 -10.31 1.15
C MET A 48 -6.98 -10.10 2.62
N ARG A 49 -6.52 -11.16 3.31
CA ARG A 49 -6.05 -11.03 4.71
C ARG A 49 -4.83 -10.11 4.84
N LEU A 50 -3.94 -10.10 3.85
CA LEU A 50 -2.79 -9.20 3.84
C LEU A 50 -3.22 -7.75 3.54
N GLN A 51 -4.18 -7.56 2.64
CA GLN A 51 -4.78 -6.26 2.34
C GLN A 51 -5.48 -5.66 3.56
N GLU A 52 -6.27 -6.45 4.29
CA GLU A 52 -6.95 -5.99 5.52
C GLU A 52 -5.94 -5.55 6.59
N LYS A 53 -4.89 -6.34 6.82
CA LYS A 53 -3.80 -5.97 7.75
C LYS A 53 -3.06 -4.72 7.30
N ALA A 54 -2.90 -4.53 5.99
CA ALA A 54 -2.29 -3.33 5.46
C ALA A 54 -3.14 -2.09 5.67
N ALA A 55 -4.46 -2.18 5.44
CA ALA A 55 -5.40 -1.10 5.70
C ALA A 55 -5.41 -0.70 7.19
N GLN A 56 -5.47 -1.69 8.10
CA GLN A 56 -5.36 -1.42 9.54
C GLN A 56 -4.03 -0.73 9.91
N ALA A 57 -2.91 -1.15 9.29
CA ALA A 57 -1.62 -0.51 9.50
C ALA A 57 -1.60 0.94 8.97
N GLN A 58 -2.26 1.21 7.84
CA GLN A 58 -2.43 2.54 7.28
C GLN A 58 -3.22 3.45 8.22
N GLU A 59 -4.36 2.98 8.73
CA GLU A 59 -5.20 3.70 9.70
C GLU A 59 -4.45 4.05 10.99
N GLN A 60 -3.54 3.18 11.42
CA GLN A 60 -2.67 3.40 12.58
C GLN A 60 -1.46 4.30 12.28
N GLY A 61 -1.32 4.81 11.04
CA GLY A 61 -0.16 5.58 10.58
C GLY A 61 1.10 4.75 10.38
N ASN A 62 1.04 3.43 10.54
CA ASN A 62 2.15 2.50 10.32
C ASN A 62 2.32 2.17 8.84
N THR A 63 2.77 3.19 8.11
CA THR A 63 2.89 3.16 6.66
C THR A 63 3.89 2.10 6.17
N GLN A 64 4.98 1.87 6.91
CA GLN A 64 5.97 0.85 6.55
C GLN A 64 5.38 -0.57 6.64
N ALA A 65 4.58 -0.85 7.68
CA ALA A 65 3.90 -2.13 7.79
C ALA A 65 2.85 -2.30 6.69
N CYS A 66 2.10 -1.23 6.34
CA CYS A 66 1.19 -1.28 5.19
C CYS A 66 1.93 -1.67 3.91
N VAL A 67 3.01 -0.96 3.56
CA VAL A 67 3.79 -1.26 2.33
C VAL A 67 4.30 -2.70 2.36
N ALA A 68 4.87 -3.16 3.48
CA ALA A 68 5.39 -4.53 3.57
C ALA A 68 4.30 -5.60 3.44
N MET A 69 3.09 -5.37 3.95
CA MET A 69 1.97 -6.31 3.81
C MET A 69 1.41 -6.31 2.40
N THR A 70 1.24 -5.13 1.81
CA THR A 70 0.72 -5.02 0.44
C THR A 70 1.67 -5.60 -0.60
N GLU A 71 3.00 -5.39 -0.47
CA GLU A 71 4.00 -6.01 -1.34
C GLU A 71 3.97 -7.55 -1.26
N LYS A 72 3.73 -8.11 -0.06
CA LYS A 72 3.56 -9.56 0.11
C LYS A 72 2.32 -10.07 -0.61
N ALA A 73 1.19 -9.34 -0.52
CA ALA A 73 -0.04 -9.71 -1.20
C ALA A 73 0.14 -9.71 -2.73
N LEU A 74 0.75 -8.65 -3.28
CA LEU A 74 1.05 -8.55 -4.71
C LEU A 74 1.99 -9.66 -5.18
N LYS A 75 3.02 -9.99 -4.39
CA LYS A 75 3.93 -11.11 -4.71
C LYS A 75 3.18 -12.45 -4.76
N LEU A 76 2.25 -12.67 -3.84
CA LEU A 76 1.46 -13.90 -3.77
C LEU A 76 0.51 -14.03 -4.97
N LEU A 77 -0.19 -12.96 -5.34
CA LEU A 77 -1.06 -12.93 -6.53
C LEU A 77 -0.26 -13.12 -7.82
N LYS A 78 0.89 -12.43 -7.97
CA LYS A 78 1.79 -12.56 -9.12
C LYS A 78 2.35 -13.98 -9.27
N ALA A 79 2.70 -14.64 -8.16
CA ALA A 79 3.18 -16.01 -8.20
C ALA A 79 2.10 -16.98 -8.73
N SER A 80 0.84 -16.72 -8.39
CA SER A 80 -0.29 -17.53 -8.87
C SER A 80 -0.67 -17.23 -10.33
N SER A 81 -0.40 -16.04 -10.86
CA SER A 81 -0.67 -15.70 -12.27
C SER A 81 0.32 -16.31 -13.26
N SER A 82 1.44 -16.86 -12.77
CA SER A 82 2.54 -17.37 -13.57
C SER A 82 2.54 -18.91 -13.68
N SER A 83 1.41 -19.55 -13.34
CA SER A 83 1.19 -21.01 -13.38
C SER A 83 0.18 -21.40 -14.45
#